data_AF-A0A840P0F4-F1
#
_entry.id   AF-A0A840P0F4-F1
#
_cell.length_a   1.000
_cell.length_b   1.000
_cell.length_c   1.000
_cell.angle_alpha   90.00
_cell.angle_beta   90.00
_cell.angle_gamma   90.00
#
_symmetry.space_group_name_H-M   'P 1'
#
loop_
_entity.id
_entity.type
_entity.pdbx_description
1 polymer ?
#
loop_
_entity_poly.entity_id
_entity_poly.type
_entity_poly.pdbx_seq_one_letter_code
_entity_poly.pdbx_strand_id
1 'polypeptide(L)' 'MQALSDEDTRVYEAVASLAVEGRMAHVADVAHMTDRSEDDVRRSLVALVETGWLVPMGGDGYALGPHDWGLEYH' A
#
# COMPACT_ATOMS: atom_id res chain seq x y z
N MET A 1 -5.27 8.07 -16.46
CA MET A 1 -4.88 7.74 -15.07
C MET A 1 -6.08 8.07 -14.21
N GLN A 2 -6.77 7.08 -13.65
CA GLN A 2 -7.86 7.34 -12.71
C GLN A 2 -7.23 7.87 -11.42
N ALA A 3 -7.75 8.97 -10.90
CA ALA A 3 -7.30 9.49 -9.61
C ALA A 3 -7.67 8.48 -8.53
N LEU A 4 -6.73 8.17 -7.63
CA LEU A 4 -7.02 7.38 -6.45
C LEU A 4 -8.15 8.04 -5.66
N SER A 5 -9.05 7.23 -5.12
CA SER A 5 -10.04 7.74 -4.17
C SER A 5 -9.31 8.25 -2.92
N ASP A 6 -9.89 9.21 -2.19
CA ASP A 6 -9.35 9.67 -0.89
C ASP A 6 -9.02 8.50 0.06
N GLU A 7 -9.83 7.43 -0.01
CA GLU A 7 -9.61 6.20 0.75
C GLU A 7 -8.37 5.43 0.30
N ASP A 8 -8.24 5.20 -1.01
CA ASP A 8 -7.09 4.49 -1.59
C ASP A 8 -5.78 5.26 -1.36
N THR A 9 -5.84 6.60 -1.39
CA THR A 9 -4.71 7.47 -1.06
C THR A 9 -4.25 7.25 0.38
N ARG A 10 -5.16 7.22 1.36
CA ARG A 10 -4.77 6.98 2.77
C ARG A 10 -4.19 5.59 2.99
N VAL A 11 -4.75 4.58 2.34
CA VAL A 11 -4.24 3.19 2.39
C VAL A 11 -2.83 3.14 1.79
N TYR A 12 -2.64 3.78 0.65
CA TYR A 12 -1.34 3.89 0.00
C TYR A 12 -0.31 4.62 0.88
N GLU A 13 -0.67 5.76 1.48
CA GLU A 13 0.19 6.55 2.37
C GLU A 13 0.61 5.75 3.62
N ALA A 14 -0.31 4.95 4.17
CA ALA A 14 0.01 4.06 5.30
C ALA A 14 1.01 2.97 4.90
N VAL A 15 0.80 2.31 3.75
CA VAL A 15 1.76 1.33 3.21
C VAL A 15 3.12 1.99 2.94
N ALA A 16 3.13 3.19 2.35
CA ALA A 16 4.35 3.94 2.09
C ALA A 16 5.10 4.31 3.37
N SER A 17 4.38 4.72 4.41
CA SER A 17 4.95 5.03 5.72
C SER A 17 5.62 3.80 6.34
N LEU A 18 4.95 2.64 6.32
CA LEU A 18 5.51 1.38 6.81
C LEU A 18 6.76 0.97 6.01
N ALA A 19 6.73 1.13 4.68
CA ALA A 19 7.87 0.84 3.82
C ALA A 19 9.07 1.75 4.11
N VAL A 20 8.85 3.04 4.38
CA VAL A 20 9.90 4.00 4.80
C VAL A 20 10.50 3.60 6.15
N GLU A 21 9.70 3.03 7.06
CA GLU A 21 10.17 2.46 8.33
C GLU A 21 10.87 1.09 8.17
N GLY A 22 10.95 0.56 6.94
CA GLY A 22 11.50 -0.78 6.68
C GLY A 22 10.61 -1.91 7.17
N ARG A 23 9.33 -1.64 7.43
CA ARG A 23 8.33 -2.61 7.89
C ARG A 23 7.50 -3.10 6.72
N MET A 24 7.16 -4.38 6.73
CA MET A 24 6.19 -4.95 5.78
C MET A 24 4.79 -4.43 6.13
N ALA A 25 4.04 -3.99 5.12
CA ALA A 25 2.68 -3.52 5.34
C ALA A 25 1.71 -4.70 5.35
N HIS A 26 1.20 -5.05 6.52
CA HIS A 26 0.10 -6.00 6.65
C HIS A 26 -1.24 -5.28 6.73
N VAL A 27 -2.33 -5.98 6.37
CA VAL A 27 -3.69 -5.45 6.43
C VAL A 27 -4.02 -4.87 7.82
N ALA A 28 -3.63 -5.57 8.89
CA ALA A 28 -3.89 -5.14 10.25
C ALA A 28 -3.15 -3.84 10.63
N ASP A 29 -1.88 -3.69 10.22
CA ASP A 29 -1.11 -2.46 10.47
C ASP A 29 -1.73 -1.27 9.72
N VAL A 30 -2.10 -1.48 8.46
CA VAL A 30 -2.71 -0.44 7.62
C VAL A 30 -4.11 -0.06 8.13
N ALA A 31 -4.91 -1.04 8.56
CA ALA A 31 -6.20 -0.81 9.18
C ALA A 31 -6.09 0.02 10.46
N HIS A 32 -5.10 -0.29 11.30
CA HIS A 32 -4.83 0.49 12.50
C HIS A 32 -4.40 1.93 12.19
N MET A 33 -3.50 2.13 11.22
CA MET A 33 -3.01 3.46 10.83
C MET A 33 -4.07 4.33 10.17
N THR A 34 -5.01 3.72 9.45
CA THR A 34 -6.06 4.44 8.70
C THR A 34 -7.37 4.60 9.47
N ASP A 35 -7.49 3.98 10.65
CA ASP A 35 -8.73 3.87 11.45
C ASP A 35 -9.88 3.26 10.61
N ARG A 36 -9.57 2.17 9.88
CA ARG A 36 -10.49 1.49 8.96
C ARG A 36 -10.63 0.01 9.28
N SER A 37 -11.71 -0.58 8.76
CA SER A 37 -11.91 -2.03 8.82
C SER A 37 -10.89 -2.74 7.93
N GLU A 38 -10.44 -3.92 8.36
CA GLU A 38 -9.54 -4.76 7.56
C GLU A 38 -10.14 -5.15 6.19
N ASP A 39 -11.46 -5.33 6.10
CA ASP A 39 -12.14 -5.63 4.84
C ASP A 39 -12.11 -4.46 3.85
N ASP A 40 -12.28 -3.22 4.31
CA ASP A 40 -12.18 -2.03 3.47
C ASP A 40 -10.74 -1.84 2.98
N VAL A 41 -9.77 -1.97 3.90
CA VAL A 41 -8.35 -1.93 3.58
C VAL A 41 -7.97 -3.01 2.58
N ARG A 42 -8.46 -4.24 2.74
CA ARG A 42 -8.20 -5.33 1.80
C ARG A 42 -8.71 -5.00 0.41
N ARG A 43 -9.90 -4.40 0.28
CA ARG A 43 -10.43 -3.98 -1.03
C ARG A 43 -9.56 -2.91 -1.67
N SER A 44 -9.17 -1.88 -0.93
CA SER A 44 -8.27 -0.84 -1.45
C SER A 44 -6.89 -1.40 -1.82
N LEU A 45 -6.32 -2.28 -1.01
CA LEU A 45 -5.04 -2.94 -1.31
C LEU A 45 -5.12 -3.78 -2.59
N VAL A 46 -6.23 -4.51 -2.80
CA VAL A 46 -6.46 -5.24 -4.06
C VAL A 46 -6.55 -4.26 -5.23
N ALA A 47 -7.32 -3.18 -5.12
CA ALA A 47 -7.44 -2.17 -6.17
C ALA A 47 -6.08 -1.52 -6.50
N LEU A 48 -5.27 -1.22 -5.48
CA LEU A 48 -3.91 -0.67 -5.62
C LEU A 48 -2.94 -1.67 -6.28
N VAL A 49 -3.08 -2.97 -6.01
CA VAL A 49 -2.32 -4.02 -6.69
C VAL A 49 -2.74 -4.15 -8.15
N GLU A 50 -4.05 -4.17 -8.43
CA GLU A 50 -4.58 -4.26 -9.81
C GLU A 50 -4.18 -3.06 -10.67
N THR A 51 -4.03 -1.89 -10.06
CA THR A 51 -3.59 -0.66 -10.72
C THR A 51 -2.07 -0.49 -10.75
N GLY A 52 -1.30 -1.40 -10.14
CA GLY A 52 0.17 -1.42 -10.16
C GLY A 52 0.85 -0.50 -9.16
N TRP A 53 0.11 0.10 -8.22
CA TRP A 53 0.68 0.94 -7.16
C TRP A 53 1.37 0.11 -6.07
N LEU A 54 0.89 -1.11 -5.82
CA LEU A 54 1.42 -2.04 -4.83
C LEU A 54 1.73 -3.40 -5.46
N VAL A 55 2.59 -4.17 -4.81
CA VAL A 55 2.83 -5.59 -5.12
C VAL A 55 2.58 -6.44 -3.87
N PRO A 56 1.90 -7.60 -4.02
CA PRO A 56 1.76 -8.53 -2.92
C PRO A 56 3.12 -9.19 -2.63
N MET A 57 3.55 -9.11 -1.38
CA MET A 57 4.66 -9.87 -0.84
C MET A 57 4.07 -11.08 -0.11
N GLY A 58 4.56 -12.29 -0.39
CA GLY A 58 3.94 -13.52 0.15
C GLY A 58 3.68 -13.45 1.66
N GLY A 59 2.51 -13.94 2.10
CA GLY A 59 2.06 -13.89 3.50
C GLY A 59 1.42 -12.55 3.88
N ASP A 60 0.22 -12.28 3.35
CA ASP A 60 -0.65 -11.11 3.65
C ASP A 60 0.06 -9.74 3.70
N GLY A 61 1.24 -9.64 3.08
CA GLY A 61 2.10 -8.48 3.08
C GLY A 61 1.99 -7.73 1.76
N TYR A 62 2.14 -6.42 1.82
CA TYR A 62 2.13 -5.54 0.66
C TYR A 62 3.38 -4.68 0.68
N ALA A 63 3.95 -4.46 -0.51
CA ALA A 63 5.04 -3.52 -0.72
C ALA A 63 4.65 -2.54 -1.82
N LEU A 64 5.35 -1.41 -1.85
CA LEU A 64 5.25 -0.46 -2.95
C LEU A 64 5.62 -1.17 -4.24
N GLY A 65 4.76 -1.04 -5.26
CA GLY A 65 5.06 -1.57 -6.58
C GLY A 65 6.31 -0.91 -7.16
N PRO A 66 6.84 -1.43 -8.29
CA PRO A 66 7.90 -0.77 -9.03
C PRO A 66 7.34 0.52 -9.65
N HIS A 67 7.11 1.52 -8.81
CA HIS A 67 6.98 2.87 -9.26
C HIS A 67 8.37 3.28 -9.75
N ASP A 68 8.38 3.86 -10.93
CA ASP A 68 9.51 4.46 -11.65
C ASP A 68 10.13 5.67 -10.87
N TRP A 69 10.26 5.58 -9.54
CA TRP A 69 11.09 6.51 -8.77
C TRP A 69 12.53 6.01 -8.90
N GLY A 70 13.16 6.28 -10.04
CA GLY A 70 14.55 5.95 -10.33
C GLY A 70 15.52 6.33 -9.21
N LEU A 71 15.62 5.45 -8.21
CA LEU A 71 16.70 5.43 -7.25
C LEU A 71 17.75 4.54 -7.88
N GLU A 72 18.44 5.12 -8.87
CA GLU A 72 19.83 4.75 -9.12
C GLU A 72 20.58 5.00 -7.80
N TYR A 73 20.70 3.95 -6.99
CA TYR A 73 21.69 3.92 -5.93
C TYR A 73 23.05 3.84 -6.62
N HIS A 74 23.67 5.02 -6.80
CA HIS A 74 25.08 5.18 -7.16
C HIS A 74 25.99 4.84 -5.98
#